data_AF-A0A401QH46-F1
#
_entry.id   AF-A0A401QH46-F1
#
_cell.length_a   1.000
_cell.length_b   1.000
_cell.length_c   1.000
_cell.angle_alpha   90.00
_cell.angle_beta   90.00
_cell.angle_gamma   90.00
#
_symmetry.space_group_name_H-M   'P 1'
#
loop_
_entity.id
_entity.type
_entity.pdbx_description
1 polymer ?
#
loop_
_entity_poly.entity_id
_entity_poly.type
_entity_poly.pdbx_seq_one_letter_code
_entity_poly.pdbx_strand_id
1 'polypeptide(L)'
;MDSVIPVSVLMDSAIPVSALLNSVIPVSILMDTLLPVSDLLDSATPISALMDNAIPASALMDNAIPASALMDSVIPVSELMDCVITVSDLMDSVIPVSALMDRAIPASALMDSVIPVGDLMDCVITVSDLMDNVTPVSDLTESMIPVSDLMDSVIQVSDLMESIIPVSTLMDSVIPVSDLMDSVNQPVL
;
A
#
# COMPACT_ATOMS: atom_id res chain seq x y z
N MET A 1 -17.52 -6.99 21.56
CA MET A 1 -16.66 -6.51 22.67
C MET A 1 -15.38 -6.12 22.00
N ASP A 2 -15.09 -4.84 21.97
CA ASP A 2 -13.93 -4.35 21.23
C ASP A 2 -12.67 -4.67 22.02
N SER A 3 -11.75 -5.40 21.41
CA SER A 3 -10.50 -5.79 22.05
C SER A 3 -9.41 -4.80 21.68
N VAL A 4 -8.75 -4.19 22.67
CA VAL A 4 -7.58 -3.34 22.43
C VAL A 4 -6.32 -4.12 22.82
N ILE A 5 -5.43 -4.33 21.84
CA ILE A 5 -4.20 -5.11 22.01
C ILE A 5 -3.01 -4.21 21.66
N PRO A 6 -2.47 -3.45 22.62
CA PRO A 6 -1.34 -2.57 22.34
C PRO A 6 -0.05 -3.35 22.16
N VAL A 7 0.69 -3.03 21.11
CA VAL A 7 2.03 -3.54 20.81
C VAL A 7 2.99 -2.35 20.89
N SER A 8 3.83 -2.32 21.91
CA SER A 8 4.67 -1.16 22.21
C SER A 8 6.13 -1.55 22.35
N VAL A 9 7.00 -0.81 21.65
CA VAL A 9 8.48 -0.81 21.75
C VAL A 9 9.06 -2.20 21.87
N LEU A 10 9.22 -2.84 20.72
CA LEU A 10 9.80 -4.17 20.59
C LEU A 10 11.01 -4.14 19.67
N MET A 11 11.99 -4.95 20.03
CA MET A 11 13.22 -5.20 19.30
C MET A 11 13.40 -6.71 19.21
N ASP A 12 13.92 -7.20 18.09
CA ASP A 12 14.27 -8.61 17.86
C ASP A 12 13.15 -9.59 18.22
N SER A 13 11.93 -9.31 17.76
CA SER A 13 10.74 -10.05 18.17
C SER A 13 9.99 -10.66 16.99
N ALA A 14 9.18 -11.68 17.28
CA ALA A 14 8.21 -12.21 16.34
C ALA A 14 6.86 -12.34 17.05
N ILE A 15 5.87 -11.59 16.60
CA ILE A 15 4.55 -11.56 17.24
C ILE A 15 3.47 -11.80 16.18
N PRO A 16 2.95 -13.04 16.10
CA PRO A 16 1.83 -13.32 15.23
C PRO A 16 0.53 -12.74 15.80
N VAL A 17 -0.23 -12.09 14.93
CA VAL A 17 -1.57 -11.57 15.20
C VAL A 17 -2.52 -12.24 14.22
N SER A 18 -3.51 -12.98 14.73
CA SER A 18 -4.40 -13.75 13.87
C SER A 18 -5.82 -13.86 14.42
N ALA A 19 -6.80 -13.96 13.50
CA ALA A 19 -8.18 -14.35 13.81
C ALA A 19 -8.87 -13.45 14.84
N LEU A 20 -8.73 -12.14 14.67
CA LEU A 20 -9.37 -11.14 15.55
C LEU A 20 -10.56 -10.50 14.85
N LEU A 21 -11.58 -10.24 15.66
CA LEU A 21 -12.83 -9.59 15.26
C LEU A 21 -12.99 -8.31 16.09
N ASN A 22 -13.38 -7.21 15.46
CA ASN A 22 -13.70 -5.95 16.14
C ASN A 22 -12.57 -5.51 17.09
N SER A 23 -11.35 -5.40 16.57
CA SER A 23 -10.15 -5.18 17.39
C SER A 23 -9.39 -3.93 16.99
N VAL A 24 -8.78 -3.27 17.98
CA VAL A 24 -7.86 -2.15 17.76
C VAL A 24 -6.47 -2.54 18.25
N ILE A 25 -5.50 -2.50 17.35
CA ILE A 25 -4.15 -2.99 17.59
C ILE A 25 -3.18 -1.83 17.34
N PRO A 26 -3.00 -0.92 18.32
CA PRO A 26 -2.07 0.17 18.14
C PRO A 26 -0.64 -0.36 18.27
N VAL A 27 0.13 -0.09 17.23
CA VAL A 27 1.51 -0.50 17.03
C VAL A 27 2.38 0.76 17.08
N SER A 28 3.17 0.92 18.16
CA SER A 28 3.93 2.16 18.36
C SER A 28 5.23 2.18 17.57
N ILE A 29 6.28 1.55 18.10
CA ILE A 29 7.60 1.52 17.47
C ILE A 29 8.06 0.08 17.47
N LEU A 30 8.42 -0.43 16.29
CA LEU A 30 9.11 -1.70 16.17
C LEU A 30 10.37 -1.56 15.35
N MET A 31 11.36 -2.33 15.77
CA MET A 31 12.67 -2.41 15.16
C MET A 31 12.99 -3.90 15.04
N ASP A 32 13.52 -4.34 13.90
CA ASP A 32 13.97 -5.72 13.70
C ASP A 32 12.91 -6.78 14.08
N THR A 33 11.63 -6.52 13.74
CA THR A 33 10.50 -7.38 14.14
C THR A 33 9.77 -7.99 12.94
N LEU A 34 9.38 -9.26 13.10
CA LEU A 34 8.44 -9.95 12.22
C LEU A 34 7.02 -9.93 12.84
N LEU A 35 6.08 -9.28 12.17
CA LEU A 35 4.67 -9.21 12.61
C LEU A 35 3.72 -9.79 11.55
N PRO A 36 3.54 -11.11 11.48
CA PRO A 36 2.53 -11.67 10.58
C PRO A 36 1.13 -11.36 11.11
N VAL A 37 0.33 -10.72 10.26
CA VAL A 37 -1.06 -10.34 10.51
C VAL A 37 -1.96 -11.11 9.55
N SER A 38 -2.95 -11.82 10.06
CA SER A 38 -3.84 -12.61 9.21
C SER A 38 -5.26 -12.69 9.76
N ASP A 39 -6.24 -12.87 8.88
CA ASP A 39 -7.65 -13.13 9.24
C ASP A 39 -8.23 -12.08 10.21
N LEU A 40 -8.05 -10.79 9.89
CA LEU A 40 -8.67 -9.70 10.65
C LEU A 40 -9.97 -9.26 9.99
N LEU A 41 -11.02 -9.15 10.81
CA LEU A 41 -12.30 -8.57 10.40
C LEU A 41 -12.67 -7.40 11.32
N ASP A 42 -13.16 -6.30 10.74
CA ASP A 42 -13.59 -5.09 11.44
C ASP A 42 -12.50 -4.53 12.38
N SER A 43 -11.24 -4.47 11.96
CA SER A 43 -10.12 -4.09 12.84
C SER A 43 -9.35 -2.85 12.37
N ALA A 44 -8.80 -2.11 13.34
CA ALA A 44 -7.96 -0.96 13.10
C ALA A 44 -6.55 -1.19 13.66
N THR A 45 -5.54 -1.10 12.80
CA THR A 45 -4.14 -1.35 13.16
C THR A 45 -3.29 -0.11 12.86
N PRO A 46 -3.35 0.94 13.71
CA PRO A 46 -2.51 2.12 13.51
C PRO A 46 -1.06 1.81 13.86
N ILE A 47 -0.15 2.11 12.94
CA ILE A 47 1.28 1.89 13.03
C ILE A 47 1.99 3.25 13.04
N SER A 48 2.73 3.55 14.12
CA SER A 48 3.41 4.85 14.21
C SER A 48 4.78 4.84 13.51
N ALA A 49 5.64 3.85 13.80
CA ALA A 49 6.95 3.76 13.15
C ALA A 49 7.44 2.30 13.05
N LEU A 50 7.92 1.93 11.86
CA LEU A 50 8.61 0.67 11.61
C LEU A 50 9.96 0.95 10.96
N MET A 51 10.99 0.27 11.47
CA MET A 51 12.33 0.24 10.89
C MET A 51 12.82 -1.21 10.84
N ASP A 52 13.35 -1.65 9.70
CA ASP A 52 13.89 -3.01 9.54
C ASP A 52 12.86 -4.11 9.88
N ASN A 53 11.59 -3.93 9.52
CA ASN A 53 10.52 -4.88 9.86
C ASN A 53 9.96 -5.62 8.66
N ALA A 54 9.39 -6.78 8.92
CA ALA A 54 8.57 -7.53 7.97
C ALA A 54 7.17 -7.78 8.52
N ILE A 55 6.15 -7.24 7.84
CA ILE A 55 4.73 -7.35 8.24
C ILE A 55 3.92 -7.97 7.11
N PRO A 56 3.91 -9.30 6.97
CA PRO A 56 3.01 -9.95 6.02
C PRO A 56 1.57 -9.84 6.52
N ALA A 57 0.71 -9.26 5.68
CA ALA A 57 -0.71 -9.08 5.91
C ALA A 57 -1.52 -9.91 4.92
N SER A 58 -2.43 -10.76 5.41
CA SER A 58 -3.27 -11.59 4.54
C SER A 58 -4.71 -11.69 5.04
N ALA A 59 -5.65 -11.85 4.09
CA ALA A 59 -7.08 -12.03 4.36
C ALA A 59 -7.66 -10.99 5.33
N LEU A 60 -7.52 -9.71 4.98
CA LEU A 60 -8.06 -8.61 5.77
C LEU A 60 -9.36 -8.09 5.14
N MET A 61 -10.43 -8.01 5.94
CA MET A 61 -11.74 -7.53 5.54
C MET A 61 -12.25 -6.42 6.48
N ASP A 62 -12.79 -5.33 5.94
CA ASP A 62 -13.33 -4.20 6.73
C ASP A 62 -12.30 -3.56 7.70
N ASN A 63 -11.05 -3.40 7.27
CA ASN A 63 -9.97 -2.90 8.14
C ASN A 63 -9.51 -1.46 7.83
N ALA A 64 -8.79 -0.85 8.79
CA ALA A 64 -8.04 0.38 8.57
C ALA A 64 -6.60 0.25 9.09
N ILE A 65 -5.62 0.50 8.24
CA ILE A 65 -4.20 0.43 8.57
C ILE A 65 -3.52 1.75 8.20
N PRO A 66 -3.53 2.74 9.10
CA PRO A 66 -2.71 3.93 8.91
C PRO A 66 -1.28 3.66 9.42
N ALA A 67 -0.30 3.85 8.55
CA ALA A 67 1.12 3.79 8.86
C ALA A 67 1.76 5.16 8.62
N SER A 68 2.37 5.75 9.65
CA SER A 68 2.99 7.08 9.49
C SER A 68 4.42 7.06 8.96
N ALA A 69 5.28 6.15 9.43
CA ALA A 69 6.66 6.10 8.97
C ALA A 69 7.13 4.65 8.83
N LEU A 70 7.56 4.31 7.63
CA LEU A 70 8.03 2.99 7.26
C LEU A 70 9.42 3.14 6.60
N MET A 71 10.45 2.61 7.24
CA MET A 71 11.83 2.64 6.74
C MET A 71 12.36 1.22 6.67
N ASP A 72 13.07 0.88 5.59
CA ASP A 72 13.70 -0.44 5.40
C ASP A 72 12.74 -1.62 5.69
N SER A 73 11.46 -1.46 5.32
CA SER A 73 10.39 -2.36 5.74
C SER A 73 9.79 -3.12 4.56
N VAL A 74 9.40 -4.37 4.80
CA VAL A 74 8.75 -5.22 3.79
C VAL A 74 7.36 -5.61 4.26
N ILE A 75 6.33 -5.15 3.55
CA ILE A 75 4.93 -5.34 3.92
C ILE A 75 4.20 -6.01 2.76
N PRO A 76 4.29 -7.35 2.61
CA PRO A 76 3.54 -8.05 1.60
C PRO A 76 2.09 -8.16 2.01
N VAL A 77 1.20 -7.77 1.10
CA VAL A 77 -0.22 -7.73 1.33
C VAL A 77 -0.94 -8.56 0.28
N SER A 78 -1.62 -9.62 0.72
CA SER A 78 -2.16 -10.62 -0.21
C SER A 78 -3.58 -10.29 -0.68
N GLU A 79 -4.56 -10.43 0.21
CA GLU A 79 -5.98 -10.32 -0.11
C GLU A 79 -6.64 -9.33 0.83
N LEU A 80 -7.33 -8.39 0.20
CA LEU A 80 -7.72 -7.14 0.79
C LEU A 80 -9.09 -6.73 0.25
N MET A 81 -10.12 -6.85 1.08
CA MET A 81 -11.49 -6.48 0.72
C MET A 81 -12.00 -5.38 1.68
N ASP A 82 -12.58 -4.31 1.16
CA ASP A 82 -13.18 -3.23 1.98
C ASP A 82 -12.24 -2.63 3.06
N CYS A 83 -10.92 -2.55 2.83
CA CYS A 83 -10.00 -1.91 3.79
C CYS A 83 -9.32 -0.64 3.26
N VAL A 84 -8.96 0.25 4.17
CA VAL A 84 -8.21 1.48 3.85
C VAL A 84 -6.79 1.35 4.40
N ILE A 85 -5.79 1.59 3.55
CA ILE A 85 -4.38 1.63 3.95
C ILE A 85 -3.86 3.03 3.68
N THR A 86 -3.48 3.75 4.72
CA THR A 86 -2.87 5.08 4.58
C THR A 86 -1.39 4.97 4.90
N VAL A 87 -0.54 5.43 3.99
CA VAL A 87 0.90 5.51 4.24
C VAL A 87 1.31 6.98 4.16
N SER A 88 1.87 7.54 5.23
CA SER A 88 2.40 8.90 5.17
C SER A 88 3.77 8.89 4.51
N ASP A 89 4.77 8.28 5.14
CA ASP A 89 6.14 8.25 4.62
C ASP A 89 6.64 6.80 4.48
N LEU A 90 7.12 6.47 3.27
CA LEU A 90 7.77 5.20 2.94
C LEU A 90 9.16 5.48 2.35
N MET A 91 10.18 4.89 2.93
CA MET A 91 11.56 5.01 2.47
C MET A 91 12.23 3.64 2.41
N ASP A 92 12.97 3.37 1.34
CA ASP A 92 13.77 2.14 1.17
C ASP A 92 12.98 0.85 1.41
N SER A 93 11.69 0.84 1.04
CA SER A 93 10.75 -0.22 1.47
C SER A 93 10.06 -0.89 0.30
N VAL A 94 9.51 -2.08 0.56
CA VAL A 94 8.84 -2.89 -0.47
C VAL A 94 7.44 -3.29 0.00
N ILE A 95 6.43 -2.92 -0.77
CA ILE A 95 5.02 -3.23 -0.47
C ILE A 95 4.40 -3.93 -1.68
N PRO A 96 4.52 -5.26 -1.79
CA PRO A 96 3.81 -6.00 -2.82
C PRO A 96 2.35 -6.20 -2.41
N VAL A 97 1.43 -5.81 -3.28
CA VAL A 97 -0.01 -5.95 -3.10
C VAL A 97 -0.52 -6.90 -4.19
N SER A 98 -1.04 -8.08 -3.85
CA SER A 98 -1.45 -9.05 -4.90
C SER A 98 -2.87 -8.87 -5.41
N ALA A 99 -3.86 -8.63 -4.54
CA ALA A 99 -5.24 -8.46 -4.94
C ALA A 99 -5.96 -7.50 -4.01
N LEU A 100 -6.64 -6.51 -4.58
CA LEU A 100 -7.27 -5.43 -3.84
C LEU A 100 -8.60 -5.04 -4.51
N MET A 101 -9.69 -5.04 -3.72
CA MET A 101 -11.05 -4.83 -4.23
C MET A 101 -11.84 -3.86 -3.34
N ASP A 102 -12.53 -2.88 -3.95
CA ASP A 102 -13.45 -1.88 -3.33
C ASP A 102 -12.82 -0.87 -2.34
N ARG A 103 -11.73 -0.17 -2.72
CA ARG A 103 -10.82 0.42 -1.72
C ARG A 103 -10.14 1.73 -2.07
N ALA A 104 -9.50 2.32 -1.06
CA ALA A 104 -8.65 3.49 -1.17
C ALA A 104 -7.28 3.28 -0.49
N ILE A 105 -6.19 3.63 -1.20
CA ILE A 105 -4.83 3.68 -0.66
C ILE A 105 -4.26 5.08 -0.89
N PRO A 106 -4.35 5.99 0.10
CA PRO A 106 -3.60 7.24 0.07
C PRO A 106 -2.15 7.03 0.57
N ALA A 107 -1.19 7.38 -0.28
CA ALA A 107 0.23 7.49 0.03
C ALA A 107 0.69 8.95 -0.11
N SER A 108 1.42 9.47 0.88
CA SER A 108 1.88 10.88 0.83
C SER A 108 3.26 11.00 0.20
N ALA A 109 4.28 10.36 0.76
CA ALA A 109 5.64 10.40 0.22
C ALA A 109 6.22 8.98 0.14
N LEU A 110 6.67 8.63 -1.05
CA LEU A 110 7.26 7.34 -1.36
C LEU A 110 8.63 7.59 -2.01
N MET A 111 9.70 7.15 -1.37
CA MET A 111 11.08 7.36 -1.84
C MET A 111 11.84 6.04 -1.86
N ASP A 112 12.62 5.80 -2.91
CA ASP A 112 13.50 4.63 -3.07
C ASP A 112 12.78 3.29 -2.79
N SER A 113 11.49 3.21 -3.12
CA SER A 113 10.62 2.09 -2.78
C SER A 113 10.12 1.35 -4.02
N VAL A 114 9.72 0.10 -3.81
CA VAL A 114 9.17 -0.76 -4.87
C VAL A 114 7.79 -1.22 -4.45
N ILE A 115 6.79 -0.94 -5.29
CA ILE A 115 5.39 -1.25 -4.99
C ILE A 115 4.81 -2.07 -6.15
N PRO A 116 5.04 -3.39 -6.18
CA PRO A 116 4.36 -4.26 -7.13
C PRO A 116 2.89 -4.37 -6.77
N VAL A 117 2.02 -4.04 -7.70
CA VAL A 117 0.58 -4.23 -7.56
C VAL A 117 0.10 -5.27 -8.58
N GLY A 118 -0.60 -6.27 -8.08
CA GLY A 118 -1.29 -7.26 -8.90
C GLY A 118 -2.62 -6.71 -9.39
N ASP A 119 -3.71 -7.37 -9.00
CA ASP A 119 -5.03 -7.11 -9.53
C ASP A 119 -5.74 -6.06 -8.66
N LEU A 120 -6.16 -4.97 -9.30
CA LEU A 120 -6.93 -3.88 -8.71
C LEU A 120 -8.31 -3.78 -9.38
N MET A 121 -9.36 -3.86 -8.58
CA MET A 121 -10.75 -3.72 -9.04
C MET A 121 -11.52 -2.75 -8.14
N ASP A 122 -12.18 -1.74 -8.72
CA ASP A 122 -12.93 -0.73 -7.96
C ASP A 122 -12.09 -0.01 -6.89
N CYS A 123 -10.86 0.37 -7.26
CA CYS A 123 -9.86 0.88 -6.34
C CYS A 123 -9.38 2.30 -6.69
N VAL A 124 -9.02 3.07 -5.67
CA VAL A 124 -8.37 4.38 -5.83
C VAL A 124 -7.05 4.39 -5.07
N ILE A 125 -5.93 4.57 -5.78
CA ILE A 125 -4.58 4.70 -5.17
C ILE A 125 -4.08 6.12 -5.41
N THR A 126 -4.15 6.96 -4.39
CA THR A 126 -3.67 8.35 -4.48
C THR A 126 -2.24 8.42 -3.99
N VAL A 127 -1.34 8.95 -4.81
CA VAL A 127 0.05 9.19 -4.44
C VAL A 127 0.34 10.69 -4.58
N SER A 128 0.81 11.34 -3.52
CA SER A 128 1.24 12.74 -3.66
C SER A 128 2.61 12.76 -4.33
N ASP A 129 3.65 12.22 -3.68
CA ASP A 129 5.03 12.30 -4.15
C ASP A 129 5.62 10.89 -4.35
N LEU A 130 6.10 10.61 -5.57
CA LEU A 130 6.79 9.37 -5.93
C LEU A 130 8.16 9.71 -6.52
N MET A 131 9.24 9.41 -5.78
CA MET A 131 10.62 9.72 -6.16
C MET A 131 11.54 8.49 -6.15
N ASP A 132 12.25 8.22 -7.25
CA ASP A 132 13.15 7.07 -7.41
C ASP A 132 12.47 5.69 -7.19
N ASN A 133 11.20 5.55 -7.61
CA ASN A 133 10.44 4.31 -7.41
C ASN A 133 10.17 3.54 -8.70
N VAL A 134 9.92 2.23 -8.52
CA VAL A 134 9.38 1.37 -9.58
C VAL A 134 8.10 0.69 -9.10
N THR A 135 7.02 0.93 -9.84
CA THR A 135 5.66 0.46 -9.51
C THR A 135 5.10 -0.33 -10.69
N PRO A 136 5.33 -1.66 -10.76
CA PRO A 136 4.67 -2.51 -11.74
C PRO A 136 3.25 -2.83 -11.27
N VAL A 137 2.27 -2.59 -12.14
CA VAL A 137 0.85 -2.87 -11.98
C VAL A 137 0.48 -3.91 -13.04
N SER A 138 -0.13 -5.02 -12.59
CA SER A 138 -0.57 -6.08 -13.51
C SER A 138 -1.87 -5.65 -14.15
N ASP A 139 -2.98 -5.69 -13.40
CA ASP A 139 -4.32 -5.47 -13.94
C ASP A 139 -5.01 -4.35 -13.15
N LEU A 140 -5.44 -3.31 -13.86
CA LEU A 140 -6.18 -2.18 -13.30
C LEU A 140 -7.56 -2.08 -13.97
N THR A 141 -8.62 -2.45 -13.24
CA THR A 141 -10.00 -2.48 -13.73
C THR A 141 -10.89 -1.55 -12.91
N GLU A 142 -11.68 -0.70 -13.55
CA GLU A 142 -12.61 0.27 -12.90
C GLU A 142 -11.94 1.08 -11.77
N SER A 143 -10.66 1.40 -11.94
CA SER A 143 -9.80 1.92 -10.87
C SER A 143 -9.04 3.18 -11.29
N MET A 144 -8.52 3.92 -10.30
CA MET A 144 -7.86 5.19 -10.53
C MET A 144 -6.58 5.32 -9.72
N ILE A 145 -5.49 5.76 -10.36
CA ILE A 145 -4.21 6.03 -9.68
C ILE A 145 -3.78 7.49 -9.92
N PRO A 146 -4.33 8.47 -9.17
CA PRO A 146 -3.83 9.84 -9.26
C PRO A 146 -2.45 9.99 -8.61
N VAL A 147 -1.50 10.55 -9.36
CA VAL A 147 -0.16 10.91 -8.87
C VAL A 147 0.03 12.42 -9.00
N SER A 148 0.44 13.10 -7.93
CA SER A 148 0.70 14.54 -8.02
C SER A 148 2.07 14.78 -8.65
N ASP A 149 3.14 14.33 -8.00
CA ASP A 149 4.52 14.53 -8.44
C ASP A 149 5.22 13.18 -8.66
N LEU A 150 5.66 12.96 -9.90
CA LEU A 150 6.38 11.76 -10.33
C LEU A 150 7.79 12.15 -10.80
N MET A 151 8.81 11.78 -10.03
CA MET A 151 10.21 12.14 -10.29
C MET A 151 11.12 10.91 -10.32
N ASP A 152 11.95 10.79 -11.35
CA ASP A 152 12.90 9.67 -11.55
C ASP A 152 12.27 8.27 -11.34
N SER A 153 10.97 8.15 -11.64
CA SER A 153 10.15 7.00 -11.28
C SER A 153 9.47 6.35 -12.48
N VAL A 154 9.11 5.09 -12.33
CA VAL A 154 8.47 4.30 -13.37
C VAL A 154 7.21 3.62 -12.85
N ILE A 155 6.07 3.89 -13.50
CA ILE A 155 4.81 3.18 -13.24
C ILE A 155 4.49 2.33 -14.46
N GLN A 156 4.73 1.02 -14.39
CA GLN A 156 4.47 0.12 -15.53
C GLN A 156 3.11 -0.51 -15.35
N VAL A 157 2.25 -0.47 -16.36
CA VAL A 157 0.93 -1.11 -16.31
C VAL A 157 0.84 -2.12 -17.44
N SER A 158 0.45 -3.36 -17.11
CA SER A 158 0.22 -4.37 -18.14
C SER A 158 -1.15 -4.12 -18.76
N ASP A 159 -2.21 -4.24 -17.98
CA ASP A 159 -3.59 -4.17 -18.48
C ASP A 159 -4.36 -3.03 -17.79
N LEU A 160 -4.92 -2.13 -18.59
CA LEU A 160 -5.67 -0.97 -18.14
C LEU A 160 -7.08 -0.98 -18.75
N MET A 161 -8.11 -1.27 -17.93
CA MET A 161 -9.52 -1.38 -18.32
C MET A 161 -10.41 -0.42 -17.50
N GLU A 162 -11.20 0.40 -18.19
CA GLU A 162 -12.08 1.43 -17.57
C GLU A 162 -11.41 2.26 -16.46
N SER A 163 -10.11 2.50 -16.60
CA SER A 163 -9.24 3.02 -15.55
C SER A 163 -8.41 4.21 -16.02
N ILE A 164 -7.94 5.02 -15.07
CA ILE A 164 -7.24 6.28 -15.35
C ILE A 164 -6.06 6.49 -14.39
N ILE A 165 -4.93 6.94 -14.95
CA ILE A 165 -3.72 7.29 -14.19
C ILE A 165 -3.34 8.74 -14.52
N PRO A 166 -3.96 9.74 -13.85
CA PRO A 166 -3.59 11.13 -14.06
C PRO A 166 -2.32 11.46 -13.27
N VAL A 167 -1.36 12.09 -13.94
CA VAL A 167 -0.14 12.61 -13.31
C VAL A 167 -0.06 14.13 -13.51
N SER A 168 0.18 14.90 -12.44
CA SER A 168 0.19 16.36 -12.51
C SER A 168 1.56 16.94 -12.88
N THR A 169 2.63 16.38 -12.31
CA THR A 169 4.02 16.75 -12.61
C THR A 169 4.79 15.48 -12.95
N LEU A 170 5.46 15.49 -14.10
CA LEU A 170 6.26 14.36 -14.57
C LEU A 170 7.68 14.83 -14.93
N MET A 171 8.68 14.35 -14.19
CA MET A 171 10.09 14.70 -14.37
C MET A 171 10.95 13.43 -14.43
N ASP A 172 11.67 13.26 -15.54
CA ASP A 172 12.56 12.11 -15.79
C ASP A 172 11.91 10.73 -15.51
N SER A 173 10.59 10.66 -15.70
CA SER A 173 9.74 9.52 -15.34
C SER A 173 8.96 9.01 -16.54
N VAL A 174 8.50 7.76 -16.48
CA VAL A 174 7.72 7.13 -17.57
C VAL A 174 6.59 6.24 -17.06
N ILE A 175 5.50 6.18 -17.84
CA ILE A 175 4.31 5.40 -17.53
C ILE A 175 3.93 4.51 -18.73
N PRO A 176 4.67 3.42 -18.99
CA PRO A 176 4.32 2.50 -20.06
C PRO A 176 3.05 1.72 -19.71
N VAL A 177 2.09 1.67 -20.64
CA VAL A 177 0.88 0.83 -20.58
C VAL A 177 0.93 -0.12 -21.77
N SER A 178 0.80 -1.43 -21.54
CA SER A 178 0.86 -2.44 -22.61
C SER A 178 -0.47 -2.56 -23.33
N ASP A 179 -1.54 -2.83 -22.59
CA ASP A 179 -2.89 -3.04 -23.11
C ASP A 179 -3.85 -2.00 -22.52
N LEU A 180 -4.55 -1.28 -23.42
CA LEU A 180 -5.45 -0.18 -23.08
C LEU A 180 -6.85 -0.47 -23.65
N MET A 181 -7.84 -0.65 -22.77
CA MET A 181 -9.24 -0.83 -23.16
C MET A 181 -10.15 0.17 -22.44
N ASP A 182 -10.87 0.99 -23.21
CA ASP A 182 -11.84 1.99 -22.71
C ASP A 182 -11.30 2.86 -21.55
N SER A 183 -10.00 3.12 -21.58
CA SER A 183 -9.22 3.76 -20.52
C SER A 183 -8.47 4.99 -21.02
N VAL A 184 -8.06 5.84 -20.08
CA VAL A 184 -7.30 7.07 -20.39
C VAL A 184 -5.95 7.03 -19.67
N ASN A 185 -4.87 6.83 -20.43
CA ASN A 185 -3.51 7.06 -19.94
C ASN A 185 -3.08 8.49 -20.31
N GLN A 186 -3.27 9.45 -19.41
CA GLN A 186 -2.89 10.85 -19.62
C GLN A 186 -1.96 11.35 -18.50
N PRO A 187 -0.64 11.44 -18.75
CA PRO A 187 0.18 12.39 -17.99
C PRO A 187 -0.25 13.80 -18.40
N VAL A 188 -0.75 14.59 -17.46
CA VAL A 188 -1.08 16.00 -17.69
C VAL A 188 0.22 16.77 -17.59
N LEU A 189 0.59 17.50 -18.66
CA LEU A 189 1.76 18.39 -18.72
C LEU A 189 1.39 19.83 -18.35
#